data_AF-A0A354F631-F1
#
_entry.id   AF-A0A354F631-F1
#
_cell.length_a   1.000
_cell.length_b   1.000
_cell.length_c   1.000
_cell.angle_alpha   90.00
_cell.angle_beta   90.00
_cell.angle_gamma   90.00
#
_symmetry.space_group_name_H-M   'P 1'
#
loop_
_entity.id
_entity.type
_entity.pdbx_description
1 polymer ?
#
loop_
_entity_poly.entity_id
_entity_poly.type
_entity_poly.pdbx_seq_one_letter_code
_entity_poly.pdbx_strand_id
1 'polypeptide(L)'
;IALYSSDNNTLKENIASHNKQTGMYLELSNNNIIENNTADSNEEKGLFLNSSNLNRVMYNSASLNKWNGITLWSSNNNTIHGNKVLRNTYGIVLSNSNDNSMEDNKTWTNFYIILPIILIYIGVLIYWIQRKIFTMIYREKNV
;
A
#
# COMPACT_ATOMS: atom_id res chain seq x y z
N ILE A 1 15.30 8.14 7.52
CA ILE A 1 15.14 9.44 8.24
C ILE A 1 14.31 9.19 9.47
N ALA A 2 14.68 9.73 10.63
CA ALA A 2 13.91 9.60 11.85
C ALA A 2 13.74 10.94 12.56
N LEU A 3 12.51 11.23 13.01
CA LEU A 3 12.18 12.34 13.90
C LEU A 3 11.69 11.79 15.23
N TYR A 4 12.25 12.33 16.33
CA TYR A 4 11.87 11.97 17.68
C TYR A 4 11.50 13.22 18.46
N SER A 5 10.27 13.28 18.98
CA SER A 5 9.78 14.44 19.73
C SER A 5 10.05 15.78 19.02
N SER A 6 9.87 15.81 17.71
CA SER A 6 10.26 16.91 16.84
C SER A 6 9.06 17.42 16.07
N ASP A 7 8.51 18.54 16.53
CA ASP A 7 7.32 19.15 15.96
C ASP A 7 7.67 20.22 14.91
N ASN A 8 6.72 20.52 14.01
CA ASN A 8 6.80 21.63 13.06
C ASN A 8 7.97 21.58 12.05
N ASN A 9 8.35 20.39 11.59
CA ASN A 9 9.38 20.20 10.58
C ASN A 9 8.78 19.98 9.19
N THR A 10 9.57 20.29 8.17
CA THR A 10 9.27 19.99 6.77
C THR A 10 10.29 19.00 6.23
N LEU A 11 9.85 17.80 5.90
CA LEU A 11 10.62 16.78 5.20
C LEU A 11 10.13 16.76 3.76
N LYS A 12 10.96 17.27 2.85
CA LYS A 12 10.61 17.38 1.44
C LYS A 12 11.71 16.82 0.54
N GLU A 13 11.29 16.08 -0.50
CA GLU A 13 12.18 15.61 -1.57
C GLU A 13 13.35 14.73 -1.10
N ASN A 14 13.18 14.01 0.01
CA ASN A 14 14.19 13.08 0.50
C ASN A 14 14.03 11.68 -0.09
N ILE A 15 15.15 10.95 -0.17
CA ILE A 15 15.19 9.55 -0.57
C ILE A 15 15.61 8.70 0.64
N ALA A 16 14.69 7.88 1.13
CA ALA A 16 14.86 6.95 2.24
C ALA A 16 14.48 5.53 1.80
N SER A 17 15.07 5.07 0.70
CA SER A 17 14.79 3.79 0.06
C SER A 17 15.87 2.75 0.36
N HIS A 18 15.54 1.45 0.22
CA HIS A 18 16.47 0.32 0.35
C HIS A 18 17.14 0.18 1.73
N ASN A 19 16.45 0.59 2.80
CA ASN A 19 16.93 0.42 4.17
C ASN A 19 16.55 -0.95 4.74
N LYS A 20 17.35 -1.43 5.71
CA LYS A 20 17.10 -2.65 6.48
C LYS A 20 15.93 -2.54 7.47
N GLN A 21 15.46 -1.33 7.71
CA GLN A 21 14.35 -1.02 8.61
C GLN A 21 13.39 -0.07 7.90
N THR A 22 12.52 0.59 8.66
CA THR A 22 11.62 1.62 8.14
C THR A 22 12.37 2.77 7.46
N GLY A 23 11.90 3.22 6.29
CA GLY A 23 12.54 4.31 5.55
C GLY A 23 12.43 5.66 6.26
N MET A 24 11.21 6.06 6.60
CA MET A 24 10.90 7.28 7.33
C MET A 24 10.10 7.00 8.58
N TYR A 25 10.61 7.41 9.75
CA TYR A 25 9.98 7.17 11.04
C TYR A 25 9.77 8.47 11.82
N LEU A 26 8.55 8.69 12.29
CA LEU A 26 8.16 9.80 13.15
C LEU A 26 7.62 9.24 14.46
N GLU A 27 8.23 9.64 15.57
CA GLU A 27 7.79 9.27 16.91
C GLU A 27 7.53 10.52 17.75
N LEU A 28 6.34 10.60 18.34
CA LEU A 28 5.92 11.73 19.18
C LEU A 28 6.12 13.09 18.49
N SER A 29 5.95 13.14 17.17
CA SER A 29 6.34 14.27 16.32
C SER A 29 5.11 14.80 15.58
N ASN A 30 4.64 15.98 15.97
CA ASN A 30 3.38 16.57 15.55
C ASN A 30 3.57 17.73 14.57
N ASN A 31 2.51 18.05 13.81
CA ASN A 31 2.48 19.23 12.94
C ASN A 31 3.60 19.27 11.88
N ASN A 32 4.08 18.12 11.41
CA ASN A 32 5.11 18.05 10.37
C ASN A 32 4.48 17.96 8.97
N ILE A 33 5.21 18.48 7.99
CA ILE A 33 4.91 18.34 6.57
C ILE A 33 5.86 17.30 5.98
N ILE A 34 5.31 16.23 5.44
CA ILE A 34 6.05 15.16 4.77
C ILE A 34 5.59 15.11 3.33
N GLU A 35 6.36 15.71 2.42
CA GLU A 35 5.95 15.99 1.04
C GLU A 35 6.96 15.48 0.01
N ASN A 36 6.50 14.83 -1.06
CA ASN A 36 7.35 14.43 -2.21
C ASN A 36 8.59 13.58 -1.83
N ASN A 37 8.55 12.82 -0.73
CA ASN A 37 9.64 11.93 -0.36
C ASN A 37 9.47 10.55 -1.02
N THR A 38 10.59 9.84 -1.19
CA THR A 38 10.63 8.46 -1.68
C THR A 38 11.13 7.54 -0.58
N ALA A 39 10.27 6.65 -0.08
CA ALA A 39 10.57 5.65 0.95
C ALA A 39 10.22 4.24 0.43
N ASP A 40 10.85 3.86 -0.67
CA ASP A 40 10.55 2.64 -1.41
C ASP A 40 11.51 1.49 -1.06
N SER A 41 11.06 0.26 -1.26
CA SER A 41 11.91 -0.94 -1.18
C SER A 41 12.64 -1.15 0.15
N ASN A 42 12.04 -0.74 1.26
CA ASN A 42 12.60 -0.98 2.59
C ASN A 42 12.19 -2.37 3.14
N GLU A 43 13.04 -2.96 3.98
CA GLU A 43 12.80 -4.30 4.56
C GLU A 43 11.71 -4.32 5.65
N GLU A 44 11.15 -3.17 6.01
CA GLU A 44 9.98 -3.05 6.89
C GLU A 44 8.90 -2.16 6.26
N LYS A 45 8.68 -0.96 6.81
CA LYS A 45 7.67 0.00 6.38
C LYS A 45 8.31 1.12 5.54
N GLY A 46 7.54 1.74 4.66
CA GLY A 46 8.00 2.94 3.96
C GLY A 46 8.04 4.14 4.90
N LEU A 47 6.87 4.51 5.40
CA LEU A 47 6.67 5.67 6.26
C LEU A 47 5.83 5.27 7.48
N PHE A 48 6.32 5.55 8.69
CA PHE A 48 5.65 5.18 9.94
C PHE A 48 5.54 6.38 10.88
N LEU A 49 4.29 6.72 11.24
CA LEU A 49 3.94 7.67 12.29
C LEU A 49 3.51 6.89 13.53
N ASN A 50 4.22 7.08 14.63
CA ASN A 50 3.90 6.55 15.94
C ASN A 50 3.62 7.71 16.91
N SER A 51 2.42 7.72 17.48
CA SER A 51 1.96 8.75 18.43
C SER A 51 2.20 10.18 17.91
N SER A 52 1.99 10.40 16.61
CA SER A 52 2.39 11.60 15.87
C SER A 52 1.16 12.20 15.19
N ASN A 53 0.66 13.32 15.71
CA ASN A 53 -0.62 13.90 15.33
C ASN A 53 -0.46 15.11 14.40
N LEU A 54 -1.55 15.48 13.71
CA LEU A 54 -1.63 16.73 12.94
C LEU A 54 -0.58 16.85 11.82
N ASN A 55 -0.05 15.74 11.31
CA ASN A 55 0.92 15.75 10.22
C ASN A 55 0.24 15.71 8.85
N ARG A 56 0.91 16.29 7.86
CA ARG A 56 0.49 16.28 6.45
C ARG A 56 1.43 15.38 5.66
N VAL A 57 0.97 14.17 5.31
CA VAL A 57 1.71 13.19 4.50
C VAL A 57 1.18 13.27 3.07
N MET A 58 1.89 14.00 2.19
CA MET A 58 1.40 14.36 0.86
C MET A 58 2.35 13.92 -0.26
N TYR A 59 1.80 13.32 -1.32
CA TYR A 59 2.54 13.05 -2.56
C TYR A 59 3.82 12.22 -2.40
N ASN A 60 3.94 11.42 -1.35
CA ASN A 60 5.10 10.56 -1.13
C ASN A 60 4.96 9.24 -1.92
N SER A 61 6.10 8.65 -2.28
CA SER A 61 6.17 7.25 -2.72
C SER A 61 6.60 6.38 -1.54
N ALA A 62 5.81 5.35 -1.22
CA ALA A 62 6.11 4.37 -0.18
C ALA A 62 5.74 2.96 -0.68
N SER A 63 6.34 2.57 -1.80
CA SER A 63 6.04 1.34 -2.55
C SER A 63 7.09 0.25 -2.33
N LEU A 64 6.72 -1.01 -2.59
CA LEU A 64 7.63 -2.17 -2.56
C LEU A 64 8.31 -2.43 -1.21
N ASN A 65 7.77 -1.89 -0.12
CA ASN A 65 8.26 -2.18 1.22
C ASN A 65 7.77 -3.58 1.64
N LYS A 66 8.61 -4.31 2.38
CA LYS A 66 8.34 -5.71 2.74
C LYS A 66 7.06 -5.86 3.57
N TRP A 67 6.70 -4.85 4.36
CA TRP A 67 5.48 -4.81 5.17
C TRP A 67 4.50 -3.75 4.66
N ASN A 68 4.32 -2.64 5.39
CA ASN A 68 3.32 -1.62 5.07
C ASN A 68 3.96 -0.47 4.32
N GLY A 69 3.24 0.14 3.38
CA GLY A 69 3.74 1.36 2.76
C GLY A 69 3.72 2.54 3.73
N ILE A 70 2.53 2.93 4.19
CA ILE A 70 2.34 3.98 5.20
C ILE A 70 1.61 3.40 6.41
N THR A 71 2.11 3.65 7.62
CA THR A 71 1.47 3.22 8.87
C THR A 71 1.29 4.39 9.81
N LEU A 72 0.11 4.48 10.42
CA LEU A 72 -0.20 5.37 11.53
C LEU A 72 -0.59 4.51 12.74
N TRP A 73 0.12 4.70 13.86
CA TRP A 73 -0.16 4.06 15.14
C TRP A 73 -0.39 5.14 16.19
N SER A 74 -1.53 5.09 16.88
CA SER A 74 -1.90 6.09 17.90
C SER A 74 -1.76 7.54 17.41
N SER A 75 -1.99 7.77 16.13
CA SER A 75 -1.66 9.01 15.42
C SER A 75 -2.93 9.61 14.83
N ASN A 76 -3.37 10.73 15.37
CA ASN A 76 -4.70 11.31 15.11
C ASN A 76 -4.61 12.59 14.28
N ASN A 77 -5.72 12.94 13.62
CA ASN A 77 -5.88 14.20 12.90
C ASN A 77 -4.83 14.45 11.81
N ASN A 78 -4.31 13.40 11.16
CA ASN A 78 -3.36 13.53 10.06
C ASN A 78 -4.09 13.61 8.72
N THR A 79 -3.48 14.31 7.76
CA THR A 79 -3.90 14.34 6.35
C THR A 79 -2.97 13.47 5.54
N ILE A 80 -3.50 12.43 4.90
CA ILE A 80 -2.75 11.53 4.03
C ILE A 80 -3.32 11.71 2.62
N HIS A 81 -2.60 12.44 1.76
CA HIS A 81 -3.15 12.87 0.47
C HIS A 81 -2.22 12.56 -0.71
N GLY A 82 -2.76 11.99 -1.78
CA GLY A 82 -2.04 11.86 -3.05
C GLY A 82 -0.81 10.93 -3.02
N ASN A 83 -0.67 10.06 -2.00
CA ASN A 83 0.50 9.20 -1.88
C ASN A 83 0.42 7.98 -2.82
N LYS A 84 1.58 7.52 -3.30
CA LYS A 84 1.72 6.31 -4.13
C LYS A 84 2.27 5.16 -3.28
N VAL A 85 1.40 4.19 -2.98
CA VAL A 85 1.66 3.17 -1.96
C VAL A 85 1.37 1.78 -2.51
N LEU A 86 2.17 1.35 -3.49
CA LEU A 86 1.92 0.17 -4.31
C LEU A 86 2.79 -1.02 -3.88
N ARG A 87 2.27 -2.24 -4.04
CA ARG A 87 3.06 -3.49 -3.91
C ARG A 87 3.72 -3.66 -2.54
N ASN A 88 3.05 -3.19 -1.49
CA ASN A 88 3.36 -3.50 -0.10
C ASN A 88 2.44 -4.66 0.37
N THR A 89 2.73 -5.29 1.50
CA THR A 89 1.77 -6.22 2.15
C THR A 89 0.45 -5.53 2.42
N TYR A 90 0.53 -4.32 2.99
CA TYR A 90 -0.62 -3.42 3.15
C TYR A 90 -0.24 -2.02 2.66
N GLY A 91 -1.16 -1.35 1.99
CA GLY A 91 -0.93 0.01 1.48
C GLY A 91 -0.78 1.01 2.63
N ILE A 92 -1.91 1.46 3.15
CA ILE A 92 -2.00 2.41 4.25
C ILE A 92 -2.71 1.72 5.43
N VAL A 93 -2.10 1.74 6.61
CA VAL A 93 -2.61 1.06 7.82
C VAL A 93 -2.79 2.06 8.94
N LEU A 94 -3.97 2.06 9.57
CA LEU A 94 -4.30 2.90 10.72
C LEU A 94 -4.60 1.99 11.91
N SER A 95 -3.93 2.21 13.04
CA SER A 95 -4.15 1.50 14.29
C SER A 95 -4.31 2.50 15.42
N ASN A 96 -5.42 2.44 16.17
CA ASN A 96 -5.76 3.38 17.23
C ASN A 96 -5.61 4.86 16.81
N SER A 97 -5.93 5.16 15.55
CA SER A 97 -5.61 6.43 14.89
C SER A 97 -6.91 7.06 14.36
N ASN A 98 -7.44 8.01 15.11
CA ASN A 98 -8.73 8.64 14.88
C ASN A 98 -8.62 9.92 14.05
N ASP A 99 -9.72 10.30 13.41
CA ASP A 99 -9.89 11.59 12.71
C ASP A 99 -8.84 11.87 11.61
N ASN A 100 -8.30 10.82 10.99
CA ASN A 100 -7.37 10.96 9.87
C ASN A 100 -8.14 11.05 8.54
N SER A 101 -7.79 12.01 7.69
CA SER A 101 -8.31 12.10 6.32
C SER A 101 -7.38 11.37 5.34
N MET A 102 -7.97 10.60 4.42
CA MET A 102 -7.26 9.85 3.38
C MET A 102 -7.91 10.11 2.02
N GLU A 103 -7.25 10.89 1.18
CA GLU A 103 -7.77 11.32 -0.12
C GLU A 103 -6.74 11.08 -1.23
N ASP A 104 -7.19 10.68 -2.43
CA ASP A 104 -6.36 10.52 -3.63
C ASP A 104 -5.11 9.60 -3.50
N ASN A 105 -5.08 8.73 -2.49
CA ASN A 105 -3.98 7.78 -2.32
C ASN A 105 -4.12 6.59 -3.27
N LYS A 106 -3.07 6.32 -4.03
CA LYS A 106 -2.99 5.17 -4.93
C LYS A 106 -2.46 3.97 -4.17
N THR A 107 -3.38 3.09 -3.74
CA THR A 107 -3.05 1.79 -3.14
C THR A 107 -3.47 0.68 -4.10
N TRP A 108 -2.52 -0.12 -4.60
CA TRP A 108 -2.85 -1.35 -5.32
C TRP A 108 -2.43 -2.52 -4.45
N THR A 109 -3.42 -3.28 -3.99
CA THR A 109 -3.19 -4.57 -3.37
C THR A 109 -2.63 -5.54 -4.41
N ASN A 110 -1.77 -6.47 -3.99
CA ASN A 110 -1.23 -7.54 -4.85
C ASN A 110 -2.32 -8.32 -5.62
N PHE A 111 -3.56 -8.34 -5.11
CA PHE A 111 -4.70 -8.96 -5.78
C PHE A 111 -4.91 -8.48 -7.23
N TYR A 112 -4.77 -7.18 -7.50
CA TYR A 112 -4.94 -6.65 -8.87
C TYR A 112 -3.82 -7.07 -9.84
N ILE A 113 -2.66 -7.48 -9.32
CA ILE A 113 -1.54 -7.98 -10.15
C ILE A 113 -1.80 -9.43 -10.55
N ILE A 114 -2.37 -10.24 -9.64
CA ILE A 114 -2.67 -11.66 -9.93
C ILE A 114 -4.04 -11.86 -10.60
N LEU A 115 -4.93 -10.87 -10.52
CA LEU A 115 -6.27 -10.95 -11.10
C LEU A 115 -6.27 -11.30 -12.60
N PRO A 116 -5.45 -10.68 -13.48
CA PRO A 116 -5.39 -11.08 -14.88
C PRO A 116 -4.96 -12.54 -15.08
N ILE A 117 -4.00 -13.03 -14.28
CA ILE A 117 -3.52 -14.41 -14.32
C ILE A 117 -4.64 -15.38 -13.91
N ILE A 118 -5.36 -15.05 -12.84
CA ILE A 118 -6.52 -15.81 -12.36
C ILE A 118 -7.61 -15.87 -13.42
N LEU A 119 -7.94 -14.74 -14.07
CA LEU A 119 -8.96 -14.67 -15.11
C LEU A 119 -8.59 -15.51 -16.35
N ILE A 120 -7.31 -15.52 -16.76
CA ILE A 120 -6.83 -16.38 -17.85
C ILE A 120 -7.01 -17.86 -17.48
N TYR A 121 -6.64 -18.26 -16.26
CA TYR A 121 -6.76 -19.64 -15.81
C TYR A 121 -8.23 -20.10 -15.78
N ILE A 122 -9.14 -19.25 -15.28
CA ILE A 122 -10.58 -19.50 -15.30
C ILE A 122 -11.10 -19.65 -16.73
N GLY A 123 -10.66 -18.78 -17.66
CA GLY A 123 -11.04 -18.87 -19.07
C GLY A 123 -10.65 -20.20 -19.73
N VAL A 124 -9.41 -20.65 -19.51
CA VAL A 124 -8.93 -21.95 -20.00
C VAL A 124 -9.72 -23.11 -19.39
N LEU A 125 -9.98 -23.07 -18.08
CA LEU A 125 -10.76 -24.10 -17.38
C LEU A 125 -12.19 -24.20 -17.94
N ILE A 126 -12.86 -23.06 -18.14
CA ILE A 126 -14.21 -23.00 -18.72
C ILE A 126 -14.22 -23.59 -20.12
N TYR A 127 -13.23 -23.26 -20.96
CA TYR A 127 -13.10 -23.83 -22.31
C TYR A 127 -13.02 -25.37 -22.29
N TRP A 128 -12.21 -25.94 -21.40
CA TRP A 128 -12.08 -27.40 -21.26
C TRP A 128 -13.39 -28.07 -20.82
N ILE A 129 -14.10 -27.45 -19.87
CA ILE A 129 -15.42 -27.92 -19.41
C ILE A 129 -16.42 -27.90 -20.57
N GLN A 130 -16.51 -26.78 -21.29
CA GLN A 130 -17.41 -26.63 -22.45
C GLN A 130 -17.10 -27.68 -23.52
N ARG A 131 -15.82 -27.88 -23.86
CA ARG A 131 -15.39 -28.89 -24.83
C ARG A 131 -15.82 -30.29 -24.39
N LYS A 132 -15.64 -30.65 -23.11
CA LYS A 132 -15.99 -31.97 -22.59
C LYS A 132 -17.50 -32.20 -22.59
N ILE A 133 -18.30 -31.22 -22.15
CA ILE A 133 -19.77 -31.27 -22.18
C ILE A 133 -20.26 -31.45 -23.62
N PHE A 134 -19.72 -30.66 -24.56
CA PHE A 134 -20.09 -30.76 -25.97
C PHE A 134 -19.83 -32.15 -26.53
N THR A 135 -18.66 -32.74 -26.22
CA THR A 135 -18.36 -34.11 -26.67
C THR A 135 -19.29 -35.18 -26.09
N MET A 136 -19.84 -35.00 -24.88
CA MET A 136 -20.80 -35.94 -24.30
C MET A 136 -22.17 -35.84 -24.99
N ILE A 137 -22.69 -34.62 -25.14
CA ILE A 137 -24.00 -34.37 -25.78
C ILE A 137 -24.05 -34.93 -27.21
N TYR A 138 -22.97 -34.77 -27.97
CA TYR A 138 -22.91 -35.28 -29.35
C TYR A 138 -22.59 -36.78 -29.45
N ARG A 139 -22.03 -37.40 -28.40
CA ARG A 139 -21.86 -38.85 -28.36
C ARG A 139 -23.18 -39.58 -28.10
N GLU A 140 -24.03 -39.07 -27.22
CA GLU A 140 -25.34 -39.67 -26.91
C GLU A 140 -26.34 -39.56 -28.07
N LYS A 141 -26.20 -38.57 -28.96
CA LYS A 141 -27.08 -38.42 -30.12
C LYS A 141 -26.78 -39.35 -31.31
N ASN A 142 -25.64 -40.05 -31.29
CA ASN A 142 -25.16 -40.89 -32.39
C ASN A 142 -25.17 -42.40 -32.07
N VAL A 143 -25.95 -42.81 -31.07
CA VAL A 143 -26.25 -44.22 -30.71
C VAL A 143 -27.76 -44.43 -30.83
#